data_AF-A0A925IKM4-F1
#
_entry.id   AF-A0A925IKM4-F1
#
_cell.length_a   1.000
_cell.length_b   1.000
_cell.length_c   1.000
_cell.angle_alpha   90.00
_cell.angle_beta   90.00
_cell.angle_gamma   90.00
#
_symmetry.space_group_name_H-M   'P 1'
#
loop_
_entity.id
_entity.type
_entity.pdbx_description
1 polymer ?
#
loop_
_entity_poly.entity_id
_entity_poly.type
_entity_poly.pdbx_seq_one_letter_code
_entity_poly.pdbx_strand_id
1 'polypeptide(L)' 'MQKITVQELKKRLDAGEQLNILDVREPNEYAEYNIGAKLIPLGK' A
#
# COMPACT_ATOMS: atom_id res chain seq x y z
N MET A 1 16.40 -2.14 -7.15
CA MET A 1 14.98 -2.00 -6.76
C MET A 1 14.44 -3.39 -6.45
N GLN A 2 14.07 -3.65 -5.20
CA GLN A 2 13.43 -4.93 -4.82
C GLN A 2 11.93 -4.81 -5.03
N LYS A 3 11.29 -5.89 -5.51
CA LYS A 3 9.85 -5.94 -5.79
C LYS A 3 9.28 -7.22 -5.19
N ILE A 4 8.03 -7.16 -4.75
CA ILE A 4 7.24 -8.32 -4.32
C ILE A 4 5.98 -8.40 -5.18
N THR A 5 5.38 -9.58 -5.24
CA THR A 5 4.09 -9.76 -5.91
C THR A 5 2.94 -9.37 -4.98
N VAL A 6 1.76 -9.14 -5.55
CA VAL A 6 0.54 -8.86 -4.77
C VAL A 6 0.19 -10.04 -3.87
N GLN A 7 0.41 -11.28 -4.33
CA GLN A 7 0.17 -12.49 -3.53
C GLN A 7 1.08 -12.54 -2.29
N GLU A 8 2.35 -12.15 -2.41
CA GLU A 8 3.28 -12.13 -1.28
C GLU A 8 2.91 -11.05 -0.26
N LEU A 9 2.55 -9.85 -0.75
CA LEU A 9 2.06 -8.77 0.11
C LEU A 9 0.82 -9.23 0.90
N LYS A 10 -0.14 -9.88 0.22
CA LYS A 10 -1.36 -10.37 0.86
C LYS A 10 -1.07 -11.41 1.95
N LYS A 11 -0.17 -12.36 1.70
CA LYS A 11 0.25 -13.36 2.70
C LYS A 11 0.83 -12.70 3.96
N ARG A 12 1.66 -11.67 3.83
CA ARG A 12 2.23 -10.96 4.98
C ARG A 12 1.19 -10.18 5.77
N LEU A 13 0.22 -9.58 5.08
CA LEU A 13 -0.92 -8.92 5.71
C LEU A 13 -1.80 -9.91 6.47
N ASP A 14 -2.08 -11.06 5.87
CA ASP A 14 -2.88 -12.13 6.50
C ASP A 14 -2.13 -12.80 7.68
N ALA A 15 -0.79 -12.79 7.66
CA ALA A 15 0.03 -13.23 8.78
C ALA A 15 0.06 -12.23 9.96
N GLY A 16 -0.58 -11.06 9.83
CA GLY A 16 -0.59 -10.03 10.87
C GLY A 16 0.74 -9.27 11.02
N GLU A 17 1.61 -9.32 10.01
CA GLU A 17 2.88 -8.59 10.03
C GLU A 17 2.62 -7.07 10.02
N GLN A 18 3.28 -6.32 10.92
CA GLN A 18 3.22 -4.85 10.90
C GLN A 18 4.05 -4.30 9.74
N LEU A 19 3.37 -4.10 8.60
CA LEU A 19 3.95 -3.54 7.39
C LEU A 19 3.72 -2.04 7.32
N ASN A 20 4.79 -1.30 6.98
CA ASN A 20 4.69 0.10 6.57
C ASN A 20 4.35 0.16 5.07
N ILE A 21 3.07 0.35 4.75
CA ILE A 21 2.60 0.48 3.36
C ILE A 21 2.37 1.95 3.06
N LEU A 22 3.04 2.45 2.03
CA LEU A 22 2.90 3.82 1.54
C LEU A 22 2.17 3.79 0.20
N ASP A 23 1.06 4.51 0.13
CA ASP A 23 0.32 4.71 -1.11
C ASP A 23 0.73 6.04 -1.72
N VAL A 24 1.31 6.01 -2.91
CA VAL A 24 1.85 7.20 -3.60
C VAL A 24 0.96 7.68 -4.75
N ARG A 25 -0.25 7.14 -4.86
CA ARG A 25 -1.26 7.51 -5.86
C ARG A 25 -1.90 8.86 -5.54
N GLU A 26 -2.76 9.31 -6.45
CA GLU A 26 -3.52 10.53 -6.26
C GLU A 26 -4.58 10.39 -5.14
N PRO A 27 -4.93 11.47 -4.42
CA PRO A 27 -5.87 11.41 -3.31
C PRO A 27 -7.26 10.90 -3.68
N ASN A 28 -7.72 11.13 -4.91
CA ASN A 28 -8.99 10.62 -5.41
C ASN A 28 -8.98 9.09 -5.55
N GLU A 29 -7.92 8.50 -6.15
CA GLU A 29 -7.77 7.05 -6.27
C GLU A 29 -7.70 6.35 -4.90
N TYR A 30 -7.01 6.98 -3.95
CA TYR A 30 -6.93 6.48 -2.56
C TYR A 30 -8.29 6.56 -1.85
N ALA A 31 -9.06 7.62 -2.11
CA ALA A 31 -10.39 7.81 -1.52
C ALA A 31 -11.44 6.84 -2.08
N GLU A 32 -11.33 6.45 -3.36
CA GLU A 32 -12.18 5.42 -3.93
C GLU A 32 -11.90 4.04 -3.32
N TYR A 33 -10.62 3.65 -3.18
CA TYR A 33 -10.25 2.39 -2.53
C TYR A 33 -8.80 2.39 -2.04
N ASN A 34 -8.61 1.89 -0.81
CA ASN A 34 -7.30 1.62 -0.24
C ASN A 34 -7.33 0.42 0.72
N ILE A 35 -6.15 -0.08 1.07
CA ILE A 35 -5.97 -1.25 1.94
C ILE A 35 -5.56 -0.87 3.37
N GLY A 36 -5.88 0.37 3.81
CA GLY A 36 -5.39 0.91 5.09
C GLY A 36 -3.93 1.37 5.05
N ALA A 37 -3.37 1.56 3.86
CA ALA A 37 -2.03 2.12 3.67
C ALA A 37 -1.99 3.61 4.02
N LYS A 38 -0.80 4.15 4.32
CA LYS A 38 -0.59 5.58 4.55
C LYS A 38 -0.44 6.30 3.22
N LEU A 39 -1.34 7.24 2.91
CA LEU A 39 -1.27 8.06 1.70
C LEU A 39 -0.13 9.10 1.79
N ILE A 40 0.80 9.06 0.84
CA ILE A 40 1.89 10.03 0.62
C ILE A 40 1.96 10.31 -0.90
N PRO A 41 1.13 11.22 -1.43
CA PRO A 41 1.02 11.43 -2.88
C PRO A 41 2.32 12.01 -3.43
N LEU A 42 2.76 11.49 -4.59
CA LEU A 42 3.99 11.93 -5.24
C LEU A 42 3.77 13.30 -5.91
N GLY A 43 4.70 14.25 -5.74
CA GLY A 43 4.64 15.54 -6.44
C GLY A 43 3.86 16.65 -5.73
N LYS A 44 3.62 16.51 -4.43
CA LYS A 44 3.36 17.66 -3.53
C LYS A 44 4.65 18.31 -3.07
#